data_AF-A0A5N5W3Z7-F1
#
_entry.id   AF-A0A5N5W3Z7-F1
#
_cell.length_a   1.000
_cell.length_b   1.000
_cell.length_c   1.000
_cell.angle_alpha   90.00
_cell.angle_beta   90.00
_cell.angle_gamma   90.00
#
_symmetry.space_group_name_H-M   'P 1'
#
loop_
_entity.id
_entity.type
_entity.pdbx_description
1 polymer ?
#
loop_
_entity_poly.entity_id
_entity_poly.type
_entity_poly.pdbx_seq_one_letter_code
_entity_poly.pdbx_strand_id
1 'polypeptide(L)'
;MNALTTIGTPRRPRAVIVDIDGTVAKHVLSDGTLLRGHREYALVAWDLPNPPIIETVNALRDAGHQIIFCSGRPERDDQGYSVRAATRSWLGQHLGKWADDTLLLMRGQGDRRPDHAVKHELFNAHICDVYDVLLALDDRDRVVALWRSLGIVCLQVDEGNF
;
A
#
# COMPACT_ATOMS: atom_id res chain seq x y z
N MET A 1 1.91 50.30 10.81
CA MET A 1 1.29 49.00 11.14
C MET A 1 1.72 48.04 10.05
N ASN A 2 2.72 47.20 10.33
CA ASN A 2 3.19 46.22 9.35
C ASN A 2 2.27 45.00 9.42
N ALA A 3 1.54 44.76 8.34
CA ALA A 3 0.82 43.51 8.14
C ALA A 3 1.86 42.38 8.04
N LEU A 4 1.94 41.56 9.07
CA LEU A 4 2.62 40.28 9.00
C LEU A 4 1.78 39.38 8.09
N THR A 5 2.20 39.27 6.84
CA THR A 5 1.71 38.24 5.92
C THR A 5 2.11 36.89 6.51
N THR A 6 1.16 36.19 7.14
CA THR A 6 1.35 34.79 7.50
C THR A 6 1.49 34.01 6.19
N ILE A 7 2.74 33.71 5.82
CA ILE A 7 3.04 32.75 4.75
C ILE A 7 2.55 31.41 5.28
N GLY A 8 1.30 31.06 4.94
CA GLY A 8 0.74 29.76 5.28
C GLY A 8 1.64 28.70 4.65
N THR A 9 2.18 27.80 5.47
CA THR A 9 2.86 26.61 4.97
C THR A 9 1.96 25.93 3.95
N PRO A 10 2.45 25.61 2.73
CA PRO A 10 1.65 24.91 1.74
C PRO A 10 1.07 23.65 2.37
N ARG A 11 -0.26 23.49 2.27
CA ARG A 11 -0.91 22.31 2.83
C ARG A 11 -0.47 21.11 1.99
N ARG A 12 0.16 20.13 2.63
CA ARG A 12 0.58 18.87 1.99
C ARG A 12 -0.63 18.17 1.36
N PRO A 13 -0.47 17.47 0.21
CA PRO A 13 -1.55 16.68 -0.35
C PRO A 13 -2.05 15.64 0.66
N ARG A 14 -3.37 15.50 0.77
CA ARG A 14 -3.95 14.47 1.65
C ARG A 14 -3.84 13.11 0.99
N ALA A 15 -3.36 12.11 1.72
CA ALA A 15 -3.12 10.79 1.17
C ALA A 15 -3.75 9.65 1.98
N VAL A 16 -3.98 8.52 1.30
CA VAL A 16 -4.36 7.24 1.89
C VAL A 16 -3.30 6.22 1.52
N ILE A 17 -2.76 5.53 2.53
CA ILE A 17 -1.83 4.42 2.34
C ILE A 17 -2.66 3.14 2.12
N VAL A 18 -2.30 2.36 1.11
CA VAL A 18 -3.04 1.14 0.74
C VAL A 18 -2.04 0.00 0.57
N ASP A 19 -2.18 -1.03 1.41
CA ASP A 19 -1.48 -2.30 1.21
C ASP A 19 -2.05 -3.10 0.02
N ILE A 20 -1.32 -4.12 -0.43
CA ILE A 20 -1.70 -4.97 -1.57
C ILE A 20 -2.12 -6.38 -1.14
N ASP A 21 -1.19 -7.20 -0.64
CA ASP A 21 -1.43 -8.62 -0.35
C ASP A 21 -2.31 -8.78 0.88
N GLY A 22 -3.49 -9.38 0.72
CA GLY A 22 -4.50 -9.47 1.78
C GLY A 22 -5.40 -8.23 1.87
N THR A 23 -5.02 -7.12 1.24
CA THR A 23 -5.79 -5.86 1.23
C THR A 23 -6.60 -5.68 -0.05
N VAL A 24 -6.04 -5.12 -1.13
CA VAL A 24 -6.74 -5.01 -2.43
C VAL A 24 -6.65 -6.29 -3.25
N ALA A 25 -5.63 -7.12 -3.00
CA ALA A 25 -5.39 -8.39 -3.68
C ALA A 25 -5.49 -9.55 -2.68
N LYS A 26 -6.00 -10.69 -3.12
CA LYS A 26 -6.10 -11.93 -2.34
C LYS A 26 -5.30 -13.02 -3.04
N HIS A 27 -4.30 -13.55 -2.35
CA HIS A 27 -3.60 -14.79 -2.71
C HIS A 27 -3.90 -15.94 -1.75
N VAL A 28 -4.75 -15.69 -0.74
CA VAL A 28 -5.31 -16.67 0.20
C VAL A 28 -6.83 -16.47 0.22
N LEU A 29 -7.58 -17.56 0.12
CA LEU A 29 -9.03 -17.56 0.23
C LEU A 29 -9.47 -17.60 1.70
N SER A 30 -10.75 -17.31 1.97
CA SER A 30 -11.32 -17.31 3.32
C SER A 30 -11.29 -18.67 4.02
N ASP A 31 -11.18 -19.76 3.27
CA ASP A 31 -11.01 -21.12 3.80
C ASP A 31 -9.54 -21.51 4.04
N GLY A 32 -8.60 -20.56 3.84
CA GLY A 32 -7.17 -20.76 3.97
C GLY A 32 -6.48 -21.34 2.73
N THR A 33 -7.21 -21.59 1.64
CA THR A 33 -6.62 -22.08 0.38
C THR A 33 -5.66 -21.04 -0.19
N LEU A 34 -4.42 -21.44 -0.43
CA LEU A 34 -3.43 -20.62 -1.11
C LEU A 34 -3.64 -20.68 -2.63
N LEU A 35 -3.93 -19.54 -3.25
CA LEU A 35 -3.90 -19.40 -4.71
C LEU A 35 -2.46 -19.40 -5.24
N ARG A 36 -1.56 -18.82 -4.44
CA ARG A 36 -0.11 -18.91 -4.59
C ARG A 36 0.58 -18.73 -3.23
N GLY A 37 1.81 -19.21 -3.12
CA GLY A 37 2.66 -18.94 -1.98
C GLY A 37 3.04 -17.47 -1.85
N HIS A 38 3.34 -17.03 -0.61
CA HIS A 38 3.70 -15.64 -0.30
C HIS A 38 4.92 -15.11 -1.07
N ARG A 39 5.78 -16.01 -1.59
CA ARG A 39 6.99 -15.66 -2.36
C ARG A 39 6.94 -16.11 -3.82
N GLU A 40 5.82 -16.64 -4.28
CA GLU A 40 5.63 -17.07 -5.68
C GLU A 40 5.24 -15.89 -6.56
N TYR A 41 6.11 -14.87 -6.63
CA TYR A 41 5.77 -13.59 -7.23
C TYR A 41 5.50 -13.64 -8.74
N ALA A 42 6.02 -14.67 -9.43
CA ALA A 42 5.69 -14.94 -10.83
C ALA A 42 4.19 -15.22 -11.05
N LEU A 43 3.45 -15.56 -9.99
CA LEU A 43 2.02 -15.84 -10.03
C LEU A 43 1.15 -14.65 -9.59
N VAL A 44 1.72 -13.47 -9.32
CA VAL A 44 0.97 -12.26 -8.91
C VAL A 44 -0.19 -11.91 -9.83
N ALA A 45 -0.05 -12.16 -11.14
CA ALA A 45 -1.12 -11.91 -12.11
C ALA A 45 -2.41 -12.71 -11.84
N TRP A 46 -2.34 -13.76 -11.01
CA TRP A 46 -3.46 -14.62 -10.64
C TRP A 46 -4.10 -14.28 -9.30
N ASP A 47 -3.61 -13.25 -8.60
CA ASP A 47 -4.24 -12.78 -7.38
C ASP A 47 -5.68 -12.34 -7.66
N LEU A 48 -6.62 -12.73 -6.80
CA LEU A 48 -8.00 -12.30 -6.93
C LEU A 48 -8.16 -10.88 -6.39
N PRO A 49 -8.99 -10.02 -7.03
CA PRO A 49 -9.31 -8.72 -6.47
C PRO A 49 -10.11 -8.87 -5.18
N ASN A 50 -10.01 -7.88 -4.29
CA ASN A 50 -10.90 -7.70 -3.13
C ASN A 50 -11.89 -6.55 -3.43
N PRO A 51 -13.08 -6.82 -4.02
CA PRO A 51 -13.94 -5.77 -4.58
C PRO A 51 -14.38 -4.71 -3.56
N PRO A 52 -14.80 -5.06 -2.33
CA PRO A 52 -15.17 -4.04 -1.32
C PRO A 52 -14.05 -3.04 -1.02
N ILE A 53 -12.80 -3.51 -0.97
CA ILE A 53 -11.66 -2.65 -0.67
C ILE A 53 -11.26 -1.84 -1.91
N ILE A 54 -11.34 -2.41 -3.11
CA ILE A 54 -11.13 -1.67 -4.36
C ILE A 54 -12.16 -0.53 -4.51
N GLU A 55 -13.44 -0.80 -4.24
CA GLU A 55 -14.50 0.22 -4.24
C GLU A 55 -14.21 1.32 -3.22
N THR A 56 -13.75 0.95 -2.02
CA THR A 56 -13.34 1.90 -0.98
C THR A 56 -12.17 2.78 -1.43
N VAL A 57 -11.14 2.20 -2.06
CA VAL A 57 -9.99 2.93 -2.59
C VAL A 57 -10.42 3.91 -3.69
N ASN A 58 -11.29 3.47 -4.61
CA ASN A 58 -11.84 4.33 -5.66
C ASN A 58 -12.65 5.50 -5.07
N ALA A 59 -13.49 5.24 -4.07
CA ALA A 59 -14.25 6.30 -3.41
C ALA A 59 -13.34 7.33 -2.71
N LEU A 60 -12.26 6.88 -2.05
CA LEU A 60 -11.29 7.76 -1.40
C LEU A 60 -10.52 8.60 -2.44
N ARG A 61 -10.13 7.99 -3.56
CA ARG A 61 -9.52 8.70 -4.69
C ARG A 61 -10.46 9.76 -5.24
N ASP A 62 -11.72 9.42 -5.50
CA ASP A 62 -12.71 10.32 -6.09
C ASP A 62 -13.09 11.47 -5.14
N ALA A 63 -12.93 11.27 -3.83
CA ALA A 63 -12.99 12.33 -2.82
C ALA A 63 -11.75 13.28 -2.83
N GLY A 64 -10.79 13.05 -3.72
CA GLY A 64 -9.62 13.90 -3.93
C GLY A 64 -8.37 13.49 -3.14
N HIS A 65 -8.36 12.31 -2.52
CA HIS A 65 -7.18 11.82 -1.81
C HIS A 65 -6.15 11.21 -2.77
N GLN A 66 -4.88 11.45 -2.49
CA GLN A 66 -3.78 10.74 -3.15
C GLN A 66 -3.73 9.31 -2.64
N ILE A 67 -3.75 8.33 -3.54
CA ILE A 67 -3.55 6.94 -3.17
C ILE A 67 -2.05 6.62 -3.21
N ILE A 68 -1.54 5.95 -2.19
CA ILE A 68 -0.15 5.49 -2.13
C ILE A 68 -0.19 3.99 -1.85
N PHE A 69 0.20 3.18 -2.83
CA PHE A 69 0.36 1.76 -2.60
C PHE A 69 1.67 1.50 -1.86
N CYS A 70 1.63 0.75 -0.76
CA CYS A 70 2.79 0.40 0.05
C CYS A 70 2.78 -1.10 0.31
N SER A 71 3.68 -1.83 -0.34
CA SER A 71 3.64 -3.30 -0.38
C SER A 71 4.92 -3.94 0.16
N GLY A 72 4.73 -5.08 0.83
CA GLY A 72 5.81 -5.96 1.25
C GLY A 72 6.47 -6.78 0.15
N ARG A 73 5.88 -6.82 -1.05
CA ARG A 73 6.48 -7.46 -2.23
C ARG A 73 7.82 -6.80 -2.56
N PRO A 74 8.86 -7.56 -2.93
CA PRO A 74 10.12 -6.98 -3.34
C PRO A 74 9.98 -6.32 -4.71
N GLU A 75 10.88 -5.40 -5.05
CA GLU A 75 11.05 -4.85 -6.40
C GLU A 75 11.25 -5.96 -7.45
N ARG A 76 12.11 -6.92 -7.09
CA ARG A 76 12.45 -8.12 -7.87
C ARG A 76 12.57 -9.32 -6.95
N ASP A 77 12.24 -10.50 -7.45
CA ASP A 77 12.46 -11.74 -6.69
C ASP A 77 13.92 -12.21 -6.76
N ASP A 78 14.22 -13.31 -6.04
CA ASP A 78 15.56 -13.90 -5.99
C ASP A 78 16.03 -14.42 -7.36
N GLN A 79 15.12 -14.58 -8.33
CA GLN A 79 15.37 -15.03 -9.71
C GLN A 79 15.46 -13.86 -10.71
N GLY A 80 15.29 -12.62 -10.24
CA GLY A 80 15.37 -11.41 -11.06
C GLY A 80 14.07 -11.02 -11.78
N TYR A 81 12.97 -11.75 -11.56
CA TYR A 81 11.65 -11.41 -12.09
C TYR A 81 11.21 -10.05 -11.56
N SER A 82 10.65 -9.20 -12.43
CA SER A 82 10.19 -7.86 -12.06
C SER A 82 8.82 -7.93 -11.40
N VAL A 83 8.80 -8.16 -10.08
CA VAL A 83 7.58 -8.18 -9.27
C VAL A 83 6.89 -6.81 -9.29
N ARG A 84 7.66 -5.73 -9.37
CA ARG A 84 7.13 -4.37 -9.58
C ARG A 84 6.29 -4.28 -10.85
N ALA A 85 6.80 -4.77 -11.98
CA ALA A 85 6.07 -4.69 -13.25
C ALA A 85 4.78 -5.52 -13.20
N ALA A 86 4.85 -6.73 -12.64
CA ALA A 86 3.69 -7.60 -12.45
C ALA A 86 2.62 -6.95 -11.55
N THR A 87 3.06 -6.37 -10.42
CA THR A 87 2.17 -5.71 -9.47
C THR A 87 1.52 -4.46 -10.07
N ARG A 88 2.27 -3.63 -10.82
CA ARG A 88 1.69 -2.48 -11.53
C ARG A 88 0.62 -2.92 -12.53
N SER A 89 0.94 -3.90 -13.37
CA SER A 89 0.00 -4.43 -14.36
C SER A 89 -1.28 -4.95 -13.70
N TRP A 90 -1.15 -5.65 -12.58
CA TRP A 90 -2.30 -6.14 -11.81
C TRP A 90 -3.14 -4.99 -11.27
N LEU A 91 -2.51 -3.95 -10.69
CA LEU A 91 -3.21 -2.77 -10.20
C LEU A 91 -3.98 -2.05 -11.32
N GLY A 92 -3.36 -1.80 -12.47
CA GLY A 92 -4.03 -1.19 -13.61
C GLY A 92 -5.20 -2.01 -14.15
N GLN A 93 -5.06 -3.33 -14.19
CA GLN A 93 -6.10 -4.24 -14.64
C GLN A 93 -7.33 -4.23 -13.73
N HIS A 94 -7.14 -4.17 -12.41
CA HIS A 94 -8.22 -4.37 -11.43
C HIS A 94 -8.75 -3.08 -10.81
N LEU A 95 -7.94 -2.04 -10.67
CA LEU A 95 -8.35 -0.74 -10.11
C LEU A 95 -8.55 0.31 -11.21
N GLY A 96 -8.02 0.07 -12.41
CA GLY A 96 -8.10 0.95 -13.58
C GLY A 96 -6.79 1.69 -13.86
N LYS A 97 -6.68 2.27 -15.06
CA LYS A 97 -5.45 2.90 -15.58
C LYS A 97 -4.81 3.95 -14.65
N TRP A 98 -5.60 4.62 -13.82
CA TRP A 98 -5.05 5.59 -12.86
C TRP A 98 -4.09 4.95 -11.86
N ALA A 99 -4.27 3.65 -11.55
CA ALA A 99 -3.43 2.92 -10.62
C ALA A 99 -2.05 2.60 -11.22
N ASP A 100 -1.92 2.54 -12.54
CA ASP A 100 -0.64 2.30 -13.23
C ASP A 100 0.40 3.39 -12.94
N ASP A 101 -0.07 4.65 -12.90
CA ASP A 101 0.74 5.85 -12.65
C ASP A 101 0.81 6.22 -11.16
N THR A 102 0.12 5.47 -10.30
CA THR A 102 0.08 5.73 -8.86
C THR A 102 1.40 5.37 -8.20
N LEU A 103 1.76 6.09 -7.14
CA LEU A 103 2.95 5.81 -6.34
C LEU A 103 2.84 4.41 -5.73
N LEU A 104 3.82 3.55 -6.05
CA LEU A 104 3.91 2.18 -5.57
C LEU A 104 5.26 1.98 -4.88
N LEU A 105 5.25 2.04 -3.56
CA LEU A 105 6.40 1.78 -2.71
C LEU A 105 6.48 0.27 -2.43
N MET A 106 7.66 -0.31 -2.63
CA MET A 106 7.90 -1.74 -2.50
C MET A 106 9.20 -1.99 -1.76
N ARG A 107 9.34 -3.19 -1.23
CA ARG A 107 10.54 -3.67 -0.55
C ARG A 107 11.74 -3.69 -1.52
N GLY A 108 12.89 -3.22 -1.07
CA GLY A 108 14.14 -3.31 -1.84
C GLY A 108 14.53 -4.76 -2.15
N GLN A 109 15.18 -4.98 -3.30
CA GLN A 109 15.64 -6.31 -3.69
C GLN A 109 16.60 -6.89 -2.64
N GLY A 110 16.38 -8.15 -2.26
CA GLY A 110 17.21 -8.87 -1.27
C GLY A 110 16.90 -8.53 0.20
N ASP A 111 16.06 -7.54 0.48
CA ASP A 111 15.69 -7.18 1.84
C ASP A 111 14.77 -8.25 2.48
N ARG A 112 15.28 -8.90 3.53
CA ARG A 112 14.58 -9.97 4.25
C ARG A 112 13.99 -9.51 5.59
N ARG A 113 14.02 -8.22 5.91
CA ARG A 113 13.43 -7.66 7.14
C ARG A 113 11.92 -7.90 7.19
N PRO A 114 11.30 -7.95 8.37
CA PRO A 114 9.85 -8.12 8.46
C PRO A 114 9.10 -6.93 7.83
N ASP A 115 7.86 -7.15 7.44
CA ASP A 115 7.11 -6.20 6.60
C ASP A 115 6.91 -4.82 7.24
N HIS A 116 6.56 -4.79 8.53
CA HIS A 116 6.43 -3.54 9.27
C HIS A 116 7.74 -2.73 9.30
N ALA A 117 8.91 -3.36 9.37
CA ALA A 117 10.18 -2.64 9.36
C ALA A 117 10.45 -1.97 8.01
N VAL A 118 10.11 -2.66 6.91
CA VAL A 118 10.23 -2.12 5.55
C VAL A 118 9.22 -1.00 5.32
N LYS A 119 7.96 -1.22 5.66
CA LYS A 119 6.91 -0.19 5.52
C LYS A 119 7.20 1.05 6.38
N HIS A 120 7.81 0.90 7.55
CA HIS A 120 8.28 2.02 8.37
C HIS A 120 9.40 2.81 7.68
N GLU A 121 10.38 2.14 7.07
CA GLU A 121 11.43 2.80 6.30
C GLU A 121 10.87 3.55 5.09
N LEU A 122 9.99 2.91 4.30
CA LEU A 122 9.34 3.52 3.15
C LEU A 122 8.49 4.74 3.55
N PHE A 123 7.79 4.65 4.68
CA PHE A 123 7.01 5.75 5.22
C PHE A 123 7.88 6.96 5.54
N ASN A 124 8.98 6.76 6.28
CA ASN A 124 9.89 7.85 6.65
C ASN A 124 10.63 8.43 5.43
N ALA A 125 10.99 7.60 4.45
CA ALA A 125 11.73 8.05 3.28
C ALA A 125 10.87 8.82 2.26
N HIS A 126 9.57 8.48 2.15
CA HIS A 126 8.76 8.92 1.02
C HIS A 126 7.41 9.53 1.39
N ILE A 127 6.93 9.34 2.62
CA ILE A 127 5.55 9.70 2.99
C ILE A 127 5.50 10.82 4.05
N CYS A 128 6.19 10.65 5.17
CA CYS A 128 5.97 11.44 6.40
C CYS A 128 6.13 12.96 6.21
N ASP A 129 7.05 13.38 5.34
CA ASP A 129 7.36 14.80 5.09
C ASP A 129 6.65 15.38 3.87
N VAL A 130 5.98 14.52 3.08
CA VAL A 130 5.40 14.89 1.78
C VAL A 130 3.88 14.96 1.86
N TYR A 131 3.24 14.10 2.65
CA TYR A 131 1.78 13.96 2.67
C TYR A 131 1.17 14.23 4.04
N ASP A 132 -0.09 14.66 4.03
CA ASP A 132 -0.98 14.65 5.19
C ASP A 132 -1.79 13.35 5.15
N VAL A 133 -1.32 12.32 5.85
CA VAL A 133 -1.91 10.97 5.77
C VAL A 133 -3.22 10.92 6.55
N LEU A 134 -4.32 10.64 5.83
CA LEU A 134 -5.66 10.52 6.41
C LEU A 134 -5.83 9.18 7.15
N LEU A 135 -5.53 8.08 6.47
CA LEU A 135 -5.64 6.73 7.01
C LEU A 135 -4.77 5.75 6.20
N ALA A 136 -4.60 4.55 6.76
CA ALA A 136 -4.03 3.38 6.09
C ALA A 136 -5.07 2.24 6.00
N LEU A 137 -5.06 1.52 4.88
CA LEU A 137 -5.74 0.23 4.70
C LEU A 137 -4.68 -0.87 4.68
N ASP A 138 -4.74 -1.80 5.61
CA ASP A 138 -3.78 -2.91 5.75
C ASP A 138 -4.51 -4.12 6.37
N ASP A 139 -4.04 -5.33 6.15
CA ASP A 139 -4.65 -6.55 6.71
C ASP A 139 -3.87 -7.08 7.93
N ARG A 140 -2.54 -6.98 7.89
CA ARG A 140 -1.64 -7.71 8.77
C ARG A 140 -1.45 -7.03 10.12
N ASP A 141 -1.67 -7.77 11.22
CA ASP A 141 -1.68 -7.24 12.60
C ASP A 141 -0.44 -6.40 12.94
N ARG A 142 0.76 -6.89 12.57
CA ARG A 142 2.03 -6.21 12.87
C ARG A 142 2.19 -4.89 12.13
N VAL A 143 1.62 -4.79 10.93
CA VAL A 143 1.70 -3.59 10.10
C VAL A 143 0.60 -2.60 10.50
N VAL A 144 -0.59 -3.10 10.82
CA VAL A 144 -1.66 -2.31 11.43
C VAL A 144 -1.17 -1.67 12.74
N ALA A 145 -0.49 -2.42 13.60
CA ALA A 145 0.11 -1.92 14.83
C ALA A 145 1.18 -0.83 14.55
N LEU A 146 2.01 -1.01 13.52
CA LEU A 146 2.94 0.01 13.06
C LEU A 146 2.22 1.31 12.70
N TRP A 147 1.22 1.26 11.81
CA TRP A 147 0.51 2.47 11.38
C TRP A 147 -0.10 3.21 12.57
N ARG A 148 -0.73 2.46 13.48
CA ARG A 148 -1.28 3.03 14.73
C ARG A 148 -0.21 3.65 15.62
N SER A 149 0.98 3.05 15.73
CA SER A 149 2.09 3.62 16.50
C SER A 149 2.65 4.92 15.92
N LEU A 150 2.48 5.13 14.60
CA LEU A 150 2.85 6.37 13.91
C LEU A 150 1.75 7.44 14.00
N GLY A 151 0.68 7.18 14.76
CA GLY A 151 -0.47 8.08 14.89
C GLY A 151 -1.42 8.05 13.69
N ILE A 152 -1.29 7.08 12.78
CA ILE A 152 -2.13 6.94 11.60
C ILE A 152 -3.31 6.03 11.93
N VAL A 153 -4.53 6.50 11.63
CA VAL A 153 -5.73 5.66 11.68
C VAL A 153 -5.56 4.53 10.67
N CYS A 154 -5.64 3.28 11.13
CA CYS A 154 -5.54 2.12 10.26
C CYS A 154 -6.82 1.29 10.34
N LEU A 155 -7.49 1.17 9.20
CA LEU A 155 -8.62 0.27 9.00
C LEU A 155 -8.06 -1.10 8.61
N GLN A 156 -8.25 -2.06 9.49
CA GLN A 156 -7.83 -3.43 9.24
C GLN A 156 -8.90 -4.15 8.42
N VAL A 157 -8.54 -4.61 7.23
CA VAL A 157 -9.54 -5.03 6.21
C VAL A 157 -9.79 -6.53 6.14
N ASP A 158 -8.96 -7.33 6.81
CA ASP A 158 -9.12 -8.78 6.95
C ASP A 158 -8.43 -9.28 8.23
N GLU A 159 -8.61 -10.56 8.57
CA GLU A 159 -7.85 -11.23 9.62
C GLU A 159 -6.36 -11.22 9.29
N GLY A 160 -5.53 -10.78 10.25
CA GLY A 160 -4.13 -10.43 10.01
C GLY A 160 -3.10 -11.20 10.83
N ASN A 161 -3.48 -12.33 11.45
CA ASN A 161 -2.63 -13.05 12.42
C ASN A 161 -1.55 -13.91 11.74
N PHE A 162 -0.62 -13.27 11.03
CA PHE A 162 0.53 -13.91 10.35
C PHE A 162 1.74 -12.98 10.19
#